data_AF-A0A2N2E6F3-F1
#
_entry.id   AF-A0A2N2E6F3-F1
#
_cell.length_a   1.000
_cell.length_b   1.000
_cell.length_c   1.000
_cell.angle_alpha   90.00
_cell.angle_beta   90.00
_cell.angle_gamma   90.00
#
_symmetry.space_group_name_H-M   'P 1'
#
loop_
_entity.id
_entity.type
_entity.pdbx_description
1 polymer ?
#
loop_
_entity_poly.entity_id
_entity_poly.type
_entity_poly.pdbx_seq_one_letter_code
_entity_poly.pdbx_strand_id
1 'polypeptide(L)' 'MSSELITQEELCKWLKISVMTSYRWRKEGMPFLQVGRQVRFEKDVVLKWLKDKEKE' A
#
# COMPACT_ATOMS: atom_id res chain seq x y z
N MET A 1 -8.29 -2.62 17.12
CA MET A 1 -7.07 -2.32 16.34
C MET A 1 -7.51 -1.53 15.12
N SER A 2 -6.98 -0.33 14.93
CA SER A 2 -7.47 0.63 13.95
C SER A 2 -6.90 0.31 12.57
N SER A 3 -7.67 -0.37 11.71
CA SER A 3 -7.36 -0.51 10.29
C SER A 3 -7.39 0.87 9.62
N GLU A 4 -6.24 1.55 9.61
CA GLU A 4 -6.07 2.80 8.89
C GLU A 4 -6.01 2.51 7.38
N LEU A 5 -7.17 2.62 6.74
CA LEU A 5 -7.31 2.61 5.30
C LEU A 5 -6.87 3.97 4.75
N ILE A 6 -5.75 3.98 4.05
CA ILE A 6 -5.18 5.16 3.41
C ILE A 6 -5.33 5.10 1.89
N THR A 7 -5.34 6.27 1.27
CA THR A 7 -5.31 6.40 -0.19
C THR A 7 -3.91 6.21 -0.75
N GLN A 8 -3.79 6.11 -2.08
CA GLN A 8 -2.49 6.02 -2.74
C GLN A 8 -1.58 7.23 -2.44
N GLU A 9 -2.15 8.43 -2.32
CA GLU A 9 -1.40 9.64 -2.02
C GLU A 9 -0.84 9.62 -0.59
N GLU A 10 -1.68 9.22 0.37
CA GLU A 10 -1.27 9.05 1.77
C GLU A 10 -0.22 7.95 1.91
N LEU A 11 -0.34 6.86 1.15
CA LEU A 11 0.67 5.80 1.09
C LEU A 11 2.01 6.34 0.61
N CYS A 12 2.02 7.13 -0.47
CA CYS A 12 3.24 7.74 -0.99
C CYS A 12 3.87 8.70 0.03
N LYS A 13 3.06 9.51 0.71
CA LYS A 13 3.52 10.42 1.77
C LYS A 13 4.06 9.67 2.98
N TRP A 14 3.38 8.61 3.39
CA TRP A 14 3.72 7.82 4.57
C TRP A 14 5.05 7.07 4.39
N LEU A 15 5.22 6.41 3.24
CA LEU A 15 6.45 5.66 2.91
C LEU A 15 7.52 6.55 2.28
N LYS A 16 7.23 7.83 2.03
CA LYS A 16 8.09 8.79 1.30
C LYS A 16 8.59 8.22 -0.04
N ILE A 17 7.72 7.49 -0.73
CA ILE A 17 8.00 6.90 -2.03
C ILE A 17 7.36 7.70 -3.16
N SER A 18 7.90 7.55 -4.37
CA SER A 18 7.26 8.11 -5.57
C SER A 18 6.00 7.34 -5.95
N VAL A 19 5.07 8.03 -6.62
CA VAL A 19 3.84 7.43 -7.20
C VAL A 19 4.18 6.25 -8.11
N MET A 20 5.32 6.34 -8.81
CA MET A 20 5.85 5.26 -9.65
C MET A 20 6.11 3.96 -8.87
N THR A 21 6.65 4.07 -7.65
CA THR A 21 6.90 2.92 -6.77
C THR A 21 5.59 2.28 -6.35
N SER A 22 4.59 3.08 -5.98
CA SER A 22 3.24 2.57 -5.69
C SER A 22 2.60 1.88 -6.91
N TYR A 23 2.82 2.40 -8.12
CA TYR A 23 2.34 1.77 -9.35
C TYR A 23 3.04 0.44 -9.63
N ARG A 24 4.35 0.36 -9.36
CA ARG A 24 5.13 -0.87 -9.46
C ARG A 24 4.61 -1.92 -8.48
N TRP A 25 4.37 -1.53 -7.23
CA TRP A 25 3.81 -2.42 -6.22
C TRP A 25 2.43 -2.95 -6.59
N ARG A 26 1.56 -2.13 -7.21
CA ARG A 26 0.29 -2.65 -7.77
C ARG A 26 0.52 -3.76 -8.80
N LYS A 27 1.50 -3.62 -9.68
CA LYS A 27 1.85 -4.68 -10.64
C LYS A 27 2.45 -5.91 -9.97
N GLU A 28 3.15 -5.73 -8.86
CA GLU A 28 3.72 -6.81 -8.05
C GLU A 28 2.69 -7.52 -7.15
N GLY A 29 1.42 -7.14 -7.19
CA GLY A 29 0.36 -7.77 -6.40
C GLY A 29 0.23 -7.21 -4.97
N MET A 30 0.62 -5.96 -4.76
CA MET A 30 0.45 -5.28 -3.48
C MET A 30 -0.99 -5.38 -2.98
N PRO A 31 -1.20 -5.66 -1.69
CA PRO A 31 -2.53 -5.74 -1.12
C PRO A 31 -3.22 -4.37 -1.13
N PHE A 32 -4.32 -4.29 -1.89
CA PHE A 32 -5.20 -3.14 -1.94
C PHE A 32 -6.64 -3.60 -1.67
N LEU A 33 -7.38 -2.79 -0.92
CA LEU A 33 -8.82 -2.95 -0.75
C LEU A 33 -9.55 -2.09 -1.77
N GLN A 34 -10.29 -2.73 -2.65
CA GLN A 34 -11.24 -2.02 -3.50
C GLN A 34 -12.57 -1.84 -2.74
N VAL A 35 -12.81 -0.63 -2.26
CA VAL A 35 -14.07 -0.25 -1.61
C VAL A 35 -14.92 0.48 -2.64
N GLY A 36 -15.77 -0.29 -3.34
CA GLY A 36 -16.61 0.21 -4.43
C GLY A 36 -15.79 0.69 -5.64
N ARG A 37 -15.82 2.00 -5.90
CA ARG A 37 -15.02 2.66 -6.96
C ARG A 37 -13.66 3.18 -6.48
N GLN A 38 -13.40 3.16 -5.17
CA GLN A 38 -12.16 3.69 -4.60
C GLN A 38 -11.23 2.54 -4.19
N VAL A 39 -9.95 2.73 -4.47
CA VAL A 39 -8.90 1.83 -3.99
C VAL A 39 -8.30 2.42 -2.72
N ARG A 40 -8.37 1.65 -1.64
CA ARG A 40 -7.77 1.96 -0.34
C ARG A 40 -6.67 0.96 -0.04
N PHE A 41 -5.69 1.38 0.75
CA PHE A 41 -4.55 0.58 1.18
C PHE A 41 -4.58 0.52 2.69
N GLU A 42 -4.49 -0.68 3.25
CA GLU A 42 -4.40 -0.84 4.69
C GLU A 42 -2.93 -0.75 5.11
N LYS A 43 -2.56 0.23 5.95
CA LYS A 43 -1.16 0.42 6.37
C LYS A 43 -0.52 -0.85 6.90
N ASP A 44 -1.24 -1.61 7.73
CA ASP A 44 -0.74 -2.81 8.39
C ASP A 44 -0.40 -3.92 7.38
N VAL A 45 -1.32 -4.18 6.45
CA VAL A 45 -1.14 -5.20 5.40
C VAL A 45 -0.03 -4.81 4.45
N VAL A 46 0.04 -3.52 4.09
CA VAL A 46 1.13 -3.01 3.26
C VAL A 46 2.48 -3.14 3.97
N LEU A 47 2.55 -2.77 5.25
CA LEU A 47 3.77 -2.90 6.05
C LEU A 47 4.22 -4.36 6.12
N LYS A 48 3.27 -5.28 6.31
CA LYS A 48 3.53 -6.72 6.35
C LYS A 48 4.05 -7.24 5.01
N TRP A 49 3.45 -6.81 3.91
CA TRP A 49 3.90 -7.14 2.55
C TRP A 49 5.29 -6.58 2.25
N LEU A 50 5.59 -5.34 2.68
CA LEU A 50 6.91 -4.74 2.53
C LEU A 50 7.98 -5.48 3.33
N LYS A 51 7.67 -5.86 4.57
CA LYS A 51 8.58 -6.66 5.41
C LYS A 51 8.88 -8.03 4.82
N ASP A 52 7.90 -8.63 4.14
CA ASP A 52 8.09 -9.91 3.45
C ASP A 52 9.04 -9.73 2.25
N LYS A 53 8.84 -8.66 1.46
CA LYS A 53 9.68 -8.24 0.33
C LYS A 53 11.13 -7.90 0.69
N GLU A 54 11.37 -7.25 1.83
CA GLU A 54 12.74 -6.90 2.27
C GLU A 54 13.55 -8.10 2.76
N LYS A 55 12.92 -9.27 2.94
CA LYS A 55 13.56 -10.45 3.53
C LYS A 55 14.14 -11.44 2.51
N GLU A 56 14.07 -11.12 1.21
CA GLU A 56 14.57 -11.93 0.10
C GLU A 56 15.96 -11.48 -0.39
#